data_AF-A0A8T5TDE1-F1
#
_entry.id   AF-A0A8T5TDE1-F1
#
_cell.length_a   1.000
_cell.length_b   1.000
_cell.length_c   1.000
_cell.angle_alpha   90.00
_cell.angle_beta   90.00
_cell.angle_gamma   90.00
#
_symmetry.space_group_name_H-M   'P 1'
#
loop_
_entity.id
_entity.type
_entity.pdbx_description
1 polymer ?
#
loop_
_entity_poly.entity_id
_entity_poly.type
_entity_poly.pdbx_seq_one_letter_code
_entity_poly.pdbx_strand_id
1 'polypeptide(L)'
;MDVKVFQFNGCNKCYNETILLNVEPKYNLEFIEDPKNWKETKTDLSVITGYLLAEDKEVLDKIKSNSGKVIGYGNCATTGGVFALANQRGNNILPLKRFIADSQKINGCLGEIEELKSVIDNEEPSQLKNLCMVCGRKTTCDYLDEVKRQIELDDDKTCFNDLGYLCNGFVAKECKERCIDYNAPCRGCKSSLDRPGIRMLGMFGTLMGNIEVATEHSELGATDKLADQDDDVTDSLPDVLGNFFRFTLPTSGLPRGRIASSGNILDDVFLGRLIEELPLISGLLGGDHSISLTLKIIETYEEANKIEVSETTKKYRKELLELENQLHEAIKSKDPKQYKKITDEIRKIGGNMNLSNVAFGGFRSQIDDKDNFEDYKTHVFDVVEGAYKNGSVEYKIDPIGIVKEIKIKEVER
;
A
#
# COMPACT_ATOMS: atom_id res chain seq x y z
N MET A 1 23.32 -2.18 22.84
CA MET A 1 23.42 -1.41 21.59
C MET A 1 22.30 -0.39 21.60
N ASP A 2 22.65 0.87 21.42
CA ASP A 2 21.71 1.98 21.38
C ASP A 2 21.12 2.09 19.98
N VAL A 3 19.79 2.03 19.88
CA VAL A 3 19.07 2.12 18.61
C VAL A 3 18.05 3.25 18.69
N LYS A 4 18.12 4.17 17.73
CA LYS A 4 17.12 5.23 17.56
C LYS A 4 16.22 4.94 16.39
N VAL A 5 14.92 5.00 16.61
CA VAL A 5 13.91 4.87 15.55
C VAL A 5 13.32 6.24 15.30
N PHE A 6 13.40 6.71 14.06
CA PHE A 6 12.90 8.01 13.63
C PHE A 6 11.67 7.82 12.75
N GLN A 7 10.59 8.52 13.09
CA GLN A 7 9.42 8.68 12.23
C GLN A 7 9.51 10.01 11.49
N PHE A 8 9.58 9.96 10.16
CA PHE A 8 9.38 11.12 9.29
C PHE A 8 7.90 11.21 8.89
N ASN A 9 7.62 11.64 7.67
CA ASN A 9 6.28 11.93 7.22
C ASN A 9 5.49 10.64 6.86
N GLY A 10 4.16 10.74 6.87
CA GLY A 10 3.25 9.67 6.43
C GLY A 10 2.85 8.72 7.55
N CYS A 11 2.49 7.48 7.20
CA CYS A 11 2.01 6.51 8.17
C CYS A 11 3.11 6.09 9.16
N ASN A 12 2.72 5.78 10.40
CA ASN A 12 3.60 5.36 11.50
C ASN A 12 3.65 3.83 11.69
N LYS A 13 3.13 3.02 10.77
CA LYS A 13 3.07 1.56 10.95
C LYS A 13 4.45 0.92 11.12
N CYS A 14 5.41 1.26 10.24
CA CYS A 14 6.77 0.72 10.34
C CYS A 14 7.44 1.18 11.65
N TYR A 15 7.22 2.44 12.04
CA TYR A 15 7.72 2.94 13.32
C TYR A 15 7.15 2.15 14.51
N ASN A 16 5.84 1.95 14.55
CA ASN A 16 5.17 1.20 15.61
C ASN A 16 5.55 -0.29 15.60
N GLU A 17 5.78 -0.90 14.43
CA GLU A 17 6.24 -2.30 14.33
C GLU A 17 7.60 -2.49 15.02
N THR A 18 8.44 -1.45 15.11
CA THR A 18 9.71 -1.55 15.85
C THR A 18 9.55 -1.74 17.35
N ILE A 19 8.36 -1.56 17.93
CA ILE A 19 8.06 -1.95 19.32
C ILE A 19 8.38 -3.44 19.53
N LEU A 20 8.19 -4.28 18.51
CA LEU A 20 8.49 -5.72 18.55
C LEU A 20 9.99 -6.05 18.66
N LEU A 21 10.90 -5.07 18.52
CA LEU A 21 12.30 -5.23 18.87
C LEU A 21 12.50 -5.43 20.38
N ASN A 22 11.58 -4.92 21.22
CA ASN A 22 11.65 -5.03 22.68
C ASN A 22 11.02 -6.31 23.26
N VAL A 23 10.56 -7.26 22.43
CA VAL A 23 10.09 -8.58 22.93
C VAL A 23 11.18 -9.26 23.77
N GLU A 24 12.45 -9.09 23.36
CA GLU A 24 13.63 -9.51 24.09
C GLU A 24 14.48 -8.25 24.38
N PRO A 25 14.93 -8.02 25.63
CA PRO A 25 15.63 -6.79 26.02
C PRO A 25 17.09 -6.79 25.55
N LYS A 26 17.30 -6.75 24.22
CA LYS A 26 18.61 -6.75 23.56
C LYS A 26 19.10 -5.34 23.20
N TYR A 27 18.17 -4.43 22.95
CA TYR A 27 18.44 -3.09 22.45
C TYR A 27 17.98 -2.03 23.45
N ASN A 28 18.71 -0.92 23.52
CA ASN A 28 18.26 0.28 24.19
C ASN A 28 17.56 1.16 23.14
N LEU A 29 16.23 1.03 23.04
CA LEU A 29 15.44 1.72 22.01
C LEU A 29 15.02 3.12 22.47
N GLU A 30 15.32 4.11 21.64
CA GLU A 30 14.77 5.46 21.74
C GLU A 30 13.90 5.75 20.50
N PHE A 31 12.70 6.27 20.75
CA PHE A 31 11.65 6.51 19.77
C PHE A 31 11.53 8.01 19.54
N ILE A 32 11.74 8.47 18.30
CA ILE A 32 11.81 9.88 17.93
C ILE A 32 10.74 10.19 16.88
N GLU A 33 9.64 10.78 17.35
CA GLU A 33 8.48 11.17 16.50
C GLU A 33 8.66 12.54 15.85
N ASP A 34 9.55 13.37 16.39
CA ASP A 34 9.88 14.69 15.85
C ASP A 34 11.38 14.81 15.57
N PRO A 35 11.84 14.30 14.41
CA PRO A 35 13.25 14.37 14.01
C PRO A 35 13.79 15.79 13.91
N LYS A 36 12.95 16.79 13.61
CA LYS A 36 13.38 18.19 13.45
C LYS A 36 13.86 18.79 14.77
N ASN A 37 13.30 18.36 15.90
CA ASN A 37 13.65 18.82 17.24
C ASN A 37 14.54 17.83 18.03
N TRP A 38 15.06 16.80 17.37
CA TRP A 38 15.96 15.83 18.01
C TRP A 38 17.29 16.46 18.44
N LYS A 39 17.79 16.07 19.62
CA LYS A 39 18.96 16.67 20.30
C LYS A 39 20.32 16.17 19.82
N GLU A 40 20.39 15.53 18.65
CA GLU A 40 21.64 15.08 18.02
C GLU A 40 22.50 14.16 18.91
N THR A 41 21.86 13.40 19.80
CA THR A 41 22.58 12.48 20.69
C THR A 41 23.20 11.34 19.89
N LYS A 42 24.39 10.87 20.24
CA LYS A 42 25.03 9.74 19.53
C LYS A 42 24.26 8.43 19.70
N THR A 43 24.34 7.53 18.72
CA THR A 43 23.73 6.20 18.74
C THR A 43 24.52 5.21 17.90
N ASP A 44 24.43 3.92 18.21
CA ASP A 44 25.07 2.89 17.40
C ASP A 44 24.36 2.75 16.05
N LEU A 45 23.02 2.84 16.05
CA LEU A 45 22.20 2.57 14.87
C LEU A 45 20.95 3.46 14.82
N SER A 46 20.66 3.99 13.63
CA SER A 46 19.42 4.72 13.35
C SER A 46 18.55 3.99 12.35
N VAL A 47 17.27 3.79 12.70
CA VAL A 47 16.22 3.27 11.83
C VAL A 47 15.35 4.42 11.36
N ILE A 48 15.23 4.60 10.05
CA ILE A 48 14.46 5.67 9.41
C ILE A 48 13.18 5.09 8.81
N THR A 49 12.05 5.65 9.22
CA THR A 49 10.72 5.29 8.73
C THR A 49 9.98 6.53 8.23
N GLY A 50 8.90 6.34 7.46
CA GLY A 50 8.19 7.44 6.81
C GLY A 50 8.82 7.88 5.49
N TYR A 51 8.09 8.68 4.72
CA TYR A 51 8.59 9.21 3.45
C TYR A 51 9.39 10.49 3.66
N LEU A 52 10.33 10.75 2.75
CA LEU A 52 11.29 11.83 2.87
C LEU A 52 11.10 12.87 1.78
N LEU A 53 11.29 14.12 2.16
CA LEU A 53 11.25 15.30 1.31
C LEU A 53 12.65 15.90 1.19
N ALA A 54 12.84 16.76 0.19
CA ALA A 54 14.12 17.43 -0.01
C ALA A 54 14.55 18.29 1.20
N GLU A 55 13.58 18.84 1.94
CA GLU A 55 13.80 19.63 3.16
C GLU A 55 14.33 18.81 4.34
N ASP A 56 14.15 17.50 4.34
CA ASP A 56 14.61 16.63 5.42
C ASP A 56 16.14 16.43 5.41
N LYS A 57 16.82 16.93 4.37
CA LYS A 57 18.26 16.73 4.17
C LYS A 57 19.10 17.12 5.39
N GLU A 58 18.85 18.29 5.98
CA GLU A 58 19.65 18.77 7.11
C GLU A 58 19.54 17.84 8.32
N VAL A 59 18.33 17.37 8.63
CA VAL A 59 18.08 16.43 9.72
C VAL A 59 18.73 15.08 9.42
N LEU A 60 18.63 14.59 8.18
CA LEU A 60 19.25 13.32 7.77
C LEU A 60 20.79 13.38 7.81
N ASP A 61 21.40 14.52 7.46
CA ASP A 61 22.85 14.74 7.57
C ASP A 61 23.31 14.70 9.05
N LYS A 62 22.52 15.27 9.97
CA LYS A 62 22.76 15.18 11.42
C LYS A 62 22.63 13.75 11.94
N ILE A 63 21.59 13.03 11.52
CA ILE A 63 21.40 11.62 11.87
C ILE A 63 22.59 10.80 11.39
N LYS A 64 23.00 10.96 10.13
CA LYS A 64 24.16 10.25 9.56
C LYS A 64 25.43 10.52 10.36
N SER A 65 25.68 11.77 10.74
CA SER A 65 26.89 12.18 11.47
C SER A 65 26.95 11.65 12.91
N ASN A 66 25.80 11.32 13.49
CA ASN A 66 25.67 10.87 14.88
C ASN A 66 25.31 9.38 15.02
N SER A 67 25.25 8.63 13.92
CA SER A 67 24.91 7.20 13.88
C SER A 67 26.08 6.38 13.38
N GLY A 68 26.34 5.22 14.01
CA GLY A 68 27.27 4.24 13.45
C GLY A 68 26.76 3.60 12.15
N LYS A 69 25.45 3.31 12.09
CA LYS A 69 24.77 2.68 10.95
C LYS A 69 23.39 3.30 10.74
N VAL A 70 22.94 3.39 9.48
CA VAL A 70 21.60 3.88 9.13
C VAL A 70 20.85 2.85 8.28
N ILE A 71 19.62 2.55 8.68
CA ILE A 71 18.71 1.60 8.01
C ILE A 71 17.43 2.32 7.63
N GLY A 72 17.04 2.27 6.35
CA GLY A 72 15.68 2.60 5.93
C GLY A 72 14.75 1.40 6.12
N TYR A 73 13.67 1.59 6.88
CA TYR A 73 12.70 0.55 7.21
C TYR A 73 11.32 0.88 6.67
N GLY A 74 10.86 0.05 5.73
CA GLY A 74 9.60 0.24 5.01
C GLY A 74 9.74 1.04 3.71
N ASN A 75 8.83 0.80 2.77
CA ASN A 75 8.88 1.37 1.43
C ASN A 75 8.84 2.89 1.40
N CYS A 76 8.14 3.53 2.34
CA CYS A 76 8.13 5.00 2.42
C CYS A 76 9.55 5.56 2.52
N ALA A 77 10.39 4.95 3.36
CA ALA A 77 11.78 5.36 3.52
C ALA A 77 12.67 4.84 2.37
N THR A 78 12.48 3.60 1.93
CA THR A 78 13.44 2.94 1.02
C THR A 78 13.20 3.22 -0.46
N THR A 79 11.96 3.43 -0.87
CA THR A 79 11.55 3.62 -2.27
C THR A 79 10.62 4.81 -2.49
N GLY A 80 10.16 5.46 -1.42
CA GLY A 80 9.14 6.51 -1.40
C GLY A 80 7.73 6.01 -1.06
N GLY A 81 7.46 4.71 -1.26
CA GLY A 81 6.22 4.06 -0.85
C GLY A 81 4.97 4.60 -1.55
N VAL A 82 3.80 4.30 -0.97
CA VAL A 82 2.49 4.67 -1.54
C VAL A 82 2.30 6.19 -1.63
N PHE A 83 2.84 6.95 -0.68
CA PHE A 83 2.77 8.42 -0.68
C PHE A 83 3.47 9.03 -1.90
N ALA A 84 4.51 8.37 -2.43
CA ALA A 84 5.22 8.86 -3.58
C ALA A 84 4.43 8.84 -4.89
N LEU A 85 3.24 8.21 -4.92
CA LEU A 85 2.28 8.40 -6.00
C LEU A 85 1.95 9.88 -6.24
N ALA A 86 2.00 10.72 -5.20
CA ALA A 86 1.83 12.16 -5.30
C ALA A 86 2.84 12.84 -6.23
N ASN A 87 3.99 12.21 -6.53
CA ASN A 87 4.97 12.75 -7.47
C ASN A 87 4.43 12.83 -8.91
N GLN A 88 3.32 12.15 -9.23
CA GLN A 88 2.57 12.33 -10.48
C GLN A 88 1.98 13.75 -10.62
N ARG A 89 1.86 14.48 -9.50
CA ARG A 89 1.42 15.87 -9.42
C ARG A 89 2.53 16.82 -8.96
N GLY A 90 3.78 16.51 -9.34
CA GLY A 90 4.90 17.43 -9.11
C GLY A 90 5.44 17.47 -7.67
N ASN A 91 4.88 16.69 -6.74
CA ASN A 91 5.51 16.44 -5.44
C ASN A 91 6.91 15.83 -5.64
N ASN A 92 7.73 15.92 -4.59
CA ASN A 92 9.13 15.50 -4.63
C ASN A 92 9.50 14.60 -3.45
N ILE A 93 8.76 13.50 -3.28
CA ILE A 93 9.12 12.44 -2.34
C ILE A 93 10.32 11.66 -2.90
N LEU A 94 11.32 11.43 -2.06
CA LEU A 94 12.60 10.83 -2.41
C LEU A 94 12.92 9.64 -1.49
N PRO A 95 13.58 8.59 -1.99
CA PRO A 95 14.05 7.50 -1.15
C PRO A 95 15.29 7.89 -0.35
N LEU A 96 15.49 7.29 0.83
CA LEU A 96 16.60 7.56 1.76
C LEU A 96 17.98 7.50 1.09
N LYS A 97 18.17 6.58 0.15
CA LYS A 97 19.43 6.43 -0.60
C LYS A 97 19.87 7.71 -1.34
N ARG A 98 18.97 8.65 -1.62
CA ARG A 98 19.32 9.97 -2.19
C ARG A 98 20.03 10.89 -1.20
N PHE A 99 19.81 10.69 0.09
CA PHE A 99 20.42 11.46 1.17
C PHE A 99 21.61 10.69 1.78
N ILE A 100 21.43 9.40 2.02
CA ILE A 100 22.42 8.52 2.66
C ILE A 100 22.68 7.33 1.74
N ALA A 101 23.67 7.44 0.86
CA ALA A 101 23.92 6.47 -0.21
C ALA A 101 24.24 5.03 0.28
N ASP A 102 24.82 4.92 1.47
CA ASP A 102 25.24 3.71 2.16
C ASP A 102 24.18 3.14 3.12
N SER A 103 22.96 3.72 3.15
CA SER A 103 21.88 3.21 3.98
C SER A 103 21.47 1.80 3.56
N GLN A 104 21.32 0.89 4.53
CA GLN A 104 20.70 -0.41 4.26
C GLN A 104 19.19 -0.25 4.12
N LYS A 105 18.54 -1.14 3.36
CA LYS A 105 17.11 -1.04 3.05
C LYS A 105 16.38 -2.32 3.41
N ILE A 106 15.23 -2.16 4.05
CA ILE A 106 14.28 -3.24 4.32
C ILE A 106 12.96 -2.81 3.71
N ASN A 107 12.61 -3.48 2.61
CA ASN A 107 11.42 -3.14 1.83
C ASN A 107 10.19 -3.85 2.42
N GLY A 108 9.04 -3.21 2.26
CA GLY A 108 7.76 -3.71 2.73
C GLY A 108 6.80 -2.59 3.08
N CYS A 109 5.53 -2.90 3.07
CA CYS A 109 4.47 -2.03 3.56
C CYS A 109 3.41 -2.98 4.10
N LEU A 110 3.52 -3.51 5.33
CA LEU A 110 4.48 -3.25 6.40
C LEU A 110 5.87 -3.89 6.18
N GLY A 111 6.95 -3.30 6.73
CA GLY A 111 8.27 -3.94 6.78
C GLY A 111 8.28 -5.12 7.75
N GLU A 112 9.11 -6.15 7.50
CA GLU A 112 9.19 -7.31 8.38
C GLU A 112 10.18 -7.07 9.52
N ILE A 113 9.69 -7.22 10.75
CA ILE A 113 10.50 -6.97 11.95
C ILE A 113 11.65 -7.97 12.07
N GLU A 114 11.46 -9.21 11.62
CA GLU A 114 12.47 -10.25 11.64
C GLU A 114 13.66 -9.90 10.75
N GLU A 115 13.43 -9.34 9.55
CA GLU A 115 14.51 -8.81 8.71
C GLU A 115 15.22 -7.64 9.39
N LEU A 116 14.48 -6.73 10.03
CA LEU A 116 15.09 -5.62 10.77
C LEU A 116 15.98 -6.11 11.90
N LYS A 117 15.55 -7.13 12.66
CA LYS A 117 16.36 -7.77 13.70
C LYS A 117 17.65 -8.35 13.13
N SER A 118 17.57 -9.16 12.07
CA SER A 118 18.77 -9.75 11.46
C SER A 118 19.74 -8.68 10.95
N VAL A 119 19.23 -7.63 10.30
CA VAL A 119 20.08 -6.55 9.78
C VAL A 119 20.72 -5.73 10.90
N ILE A 120 19.98 -5.50 12.00
CA ILE A 120 20.49 -4.84 13.20
C ILE A 120 21.62 -5.66 13.83
N ASP A 121 21.43 -6.97 13.94
CA ASP A 121 22.36 -7.91 14.56
C ASP A 121 23.54 -8.32 13.65
N ASN A 122 23.55 -7.84 12.40
CA ASN A 122 24.49 -8.26 11.34
C ASN A 122 24.46 -9.77 11.09
N GLU A 123 23.29 -10.38 11.25
CA GLU A 123 22.99 -11.75 10.84
C GLU A 123 22.63 -11.79 9.35
N GLU A 124 22.79 -12.95 8.73
CA GLU A 124 22.32 -13.14 7.36
C GLU A 124 20.78 -13.04 7.33
N PRO A 125 20.20 -12.15 6.52
CA PRO A 125 18.75 -12.04 6.40
C PRO A 125 18.18 -13.33 5.78
N SER A 126 16.93 -13.63 6.14
CA SER A 126 16.22 -14.77 5.59
C SER A 126 16.17 -14.72 4.05
N GLN A 127 16.49 -15.85 3.40
CA GLN A 127 16.39 -15.96 1.95
C GLN A 127 14.94 -16.15 1.53
N LEU A 128 14.23 -15.01 1.44
CA LEU A 128 12.85 -14.97 0.96
C LEU A 128 12.77 -15.35 -0.53
N LYS A 129 11.86 -16.27 -0.85
CA LYS A 129 11.59 -16.74 -2.21
C LYS A 129 10.79 -15.70 -2.99
N ASN A 130 10.76 -15.84 -4.32
CA ASN A 130 9.81 -15.11 -5.14
C ASN A 130 8.37 -15.53 -4.77
N LEU A 131 7.42 -14.59 -4.74
CA LEU A 131 6.06 -14.85 -4.28
C LEU A 131 5.36 -15.95 -5.11
N CYS A 132 5.56 -15.98 -6.43
CA CYS A 132 4.98 -17.02 -7.29
C CYS A 132 5.43 -18.44 -6.91
N MET A 133 6.59 -18.61 -6.27
CA MET A 133 7.09 -19.94 -5.85
C MET A 133 6.35 -20.50 -4.63
N VAL A 134 5.66 -19.65 -3.86
CA VAL A 134 4.96 -20.02 -2.63
C VAL A 134 3.46 -19.70 -2.69
N CYS A 135 2.99 -19.25 -3.85
CA CYS A 135 1.58 -18.98 -4.11
C CYS A 135 0.84 -20.31 -4.33
N GLY A 136 -0.34 -20.46 -3.72
CA GLY A 136 -1.18 -21.65 -3.89
C GLY A 136 -1.84 -21.75 -5.27
N ARG A 137 -1.98 -20.62 -5.97
CA ARG A 137 -2.63 -20.53 -7.28
C ARG A 137 -1.81 -21.18 -8.39
N LYS A 138 -2.48 -21.66 -9.43
CA LYS A 138 -1.91 -22.38 -10.57
C LYS A 138 -2.00 -21.58 -11.84
N THR A 139 -0.93 -21.59 -12.62
CA THR A 139 -0.89 -20.95 -13.93
C THR A 139 -1.45 -21.89 -15.00
N THR A 140 -2.17 -21.32 -15.97
CA THR A 140 -2.60 -21.98 -17.20
C THR A 140 -1.50 -21.93 -18.27
N CYS A 141 -0.56 -20.97 -18.16
CA CYS A 141 0.46 -20.64 -19.16
C CYS A 141 -0.11 -20.09 -20.49
N ASP A 142 -1.37 -19.67 -20.49
CA ASP A 142 -2.03 -19.10 -21.66
C ASP A 142 -1.86 -17.57 -21.72
N TYR A 143 -2.07 -17.01 -22.91
CA TYR A 143 -2.25 -15.56 -23.07
C TYR A 143 -3.62 -15.14 -22.55
N LEU A 144 -3.78 -13.85 -22.23
CA LEU A 144 -5.03 -13.33 -21.70
C LEU A 144 -6.05 -13.17 -22.82
N ASP A 145 -7.27 -13.62 -22.56
CA ASP A 145 -8.44 -13.32 -23.39
C ASP A 145 -8.97 -11.91 -23.12
N GLU A 146 -8.86 -11.44 -21.88
CA GLU A 146 -9.34 -10.11 -21.43
C GLU A 146 -8.52 -9.61 -20.23
N VAL A 147 -8.51 -8.28 -20.01
CA VAL A 147 -8.02 -7.67 -18.76
C VAL A 147 -9.21 -7.36 -17.87
N LYS A 148 -9.10 -7.64 -16.58
CA LYS A 148 -10.18 -7.45 -15.61
C LYS A 148 -9.84 -6.47 -14.51
N ARG A 149 -10.84 -5.67 -14.12
CA ARG A 149 -10.82 -4.90 -12.87
C ARG A 149 -10.97 -5.81 -11.68
N GLN A 150 -10.40 -5.40 -10.56
CA GLN A 150 -10.33 -6.23 -9.34
C GLN A 150 -11.60 -6.16 -8.49
N ILE A 151 -12.74 -6.36 -9.14
CA ILE A 151 -14.08 -6.19 -8.58
C ILE A 151 -14.71 -7.57 -8.34
N GLU A 152 -14.75 -8.40 -9.38
CA GLU A 152 -15.35 -9.72 -9.35
C GLU A 152 -14.24 -10.76 -9.30
N LEU A 153 -14.15 -11.58 -8.25
CA LEU A 153 -13.10 -12.59 -8.15
C LEU A 153 -13.58 -13.75 -7.28
N ASP A 154 -14.24 -14.71 -7.92
CA ASP A 154 -14.73 -15.92 -7.23
C ASP A 154 -13.74 -17.09 -7.32
N ASP A 155 -12.80 -17.04 -8.27
CA ASP A 155 -11.78 -18.08 -8.45
C ASP A 155 -10.63 -17.91 -7.44
N ASP A 156 -10.42 -18.93 -6.61
CA ASP A 156 -9.36 -19.01 -5.60
C ASP A 156 -8.14 -19.86 -6.01
N LYS A 157 -8.17 -20.51 -7.19
CA LYS A 157 -7.17 -21.51 -7.64
C LYS A 157 -6.33 -21.04 -8.81
N THR A 158 -6.89 -20.28 -9.74
CA THR A 158 -6.21 -19.85 -10.96
C THR A 158 -5.35 -18.62 -10.66
N CYS A 159 -4.20 -18.52 -11.31
CA CYS A 159 -3.32 -17.37 -11.19
C CYS A 159 -4.08 -16.08 -11.53
N PHE A 160 -3.93 -15.06 -10.68
CA PHE A 160 -4.59 -13.77 -10.90
C PHE A 160 -4.28 -13.17 -12.28
N ASN A 161 -3.01 -13.22 -12.69
CA ASN A 161 -2.61 -12.67 -13.99
C ASN A 161 -3.32 -13.42 -15.12
N ASP A 162 -3.38 -14.75 -15.05
CA ASP A 162 -4.00 -15.62 -16.07
C ASP A 162 -5.52 -15.43 -16.14
N LEU A 163 -6.16 -14.97 -15.05
CA LEU A 163 -7.56 -14.55 -15.04
C LEU A 163 -7.78 -13.12 -15.56
N GLY A 164 -6.71 -12.39 -15.93
CA GLY A 164 -6.77 -11.01 -16.37
C GLY A 164 -6.63 -9.96 -15.26
N TYR A 165 -6.47 -10.34 -13.98
CA TYR A 165 -6.25 -9.39 -12.88
C TYR A 165 -4.77 -9.14 -12.64
N LEU A 166 -4.35 -7.87 -12.73
CA LEU A 166 -2.95 -7.52 -12.50
C LEU A 166 -2.47 -7.90 -11.08
N CYS A 167 -1.51 -8.82 -11.04
CA CYS A 167 -0.83 -9.29 -9.84
C CYS A 167 0.69 -9.14 -9.96
N ASN A 168 1.28 -8.30 -9.10
CA ASN A 168 2.71 -8.04 -9.06
C ASN A 168 3.53 -9.18 -8.41
N GLY A 169 2.95 -10.37 -8.22
CA GLY A 169 3.63 -11.49 -7.56
C GLY A 169 4.89 -11.93 -8.30
N PHE A 170 4.89 -11.82 -9.63
CA PHE A 170 6.04 -12.12 -10.49
C PHE A 170 7.29 -11.30 -10.11
N VAL A 171 7.10 -10.04 -9.71
CA VAL A 171 8.17 -9.09 -9.34
C VAL A 171 8.28 -8.88 -7.83
N ALA A 172 7.65 -9.73 -7.02
CA ALA A 172 7.63 -9.63 -5.57
C ALA A 172 8.26 -10.85 -4.90
N LYS A 173 8.76 -10.66 -3.67
CA LYS A 173 9.13 -11.74 -2.76
C LYS A 173 7.92 -12.16 -1.93
N GLU A 174 8.00 -13.34 -1.35
CA GLU A 174 7.10 -13.73 -0.27
C GLU A 174 7.19 -12.71 0.88
N CYS A 175 6.05 -12.45 1.53
CA CYS A 175 5.98 -11.51 2.64
C CYS A 175 4.99 -11.99 3.70
N LYS A 176 5.18 -11.52 4.93
CA LYS A 176 4.35 -11.85 6.10
C LYS A 176 2.88 -11.45 5.94
N GLU A 177 2.60 -10.36 5.21
CA GLU A 177 1.23 -9.81 5.08
C GLU A 177 0.36 -10.54 4.04
N ARG A 178 0.92 -11.50 3.27
CA ARG A 178 0.20 -12.52 2.48
C ARG A 178 -1.15 -12.11 1.83
N CYS A 179 -1.23 -10.98 1.09
CA CYS A 179 -2.48 -10.52 0.46
C CYS A 179 -3.20 -11.61 -0.37
N ILE A 180 -2.40 -12.45 -1.05
CA ILE A 180 -2.89 -13.52 -1.93
C ILE A 180 -3.73 -14.59 -1.22
N ASP A 181 -3.58 -14.74 0.10
CA ASP A 181 -4.34 -15.70 0.90
C ASP A 181 -5.76 -15.19 1.20
N TYR A 182 -6.01 -13.89 0.99
CA TYR A 182 -7.31 -13.22 1.18
C TYR A 182 -7.92 -12.79 -0.15
N ASN A 183 -7.65 -13.58 -1.20
CA ASN A 183 -8.18 -13.36 -2.54
C ASN A 183 -7.90 -11.93 -3.07
N ALA A 184 -6.74 -11.36 -2.71
CA ALA A 184 -6.31 -10.03 -3.13
C ALA A 184 -4.97 -10.13 -3.88
N PRO A 185 -4.88 -9.64 -5.14
CA PRO A 185 -3.65 -9.73 -5.90
C PRO A 185 -2.50 -8.94 -5.27
N CYS A 186 -1.27 -9.39 -5.49
CA CYS A 186 -0.08 -8.72 -4.96
C CYS A 186 0.09 -7.33 -5.60
N ARG A 187 0.43 -6.32 -4.79
CA ARG A 187 0.75 -4.95 -5.25
C ARG A 187 2.24 -4.65 -5.31
N GLY A 188 3.10 -5.64 -5.08
CA GLY A 188 4.54 -5.52 -5.30
C GLY A 188 5.28 -4.68 -4.26
N CYS A 189 4.75 -4.57 -3.02
CA CYS A 189 5.41 -3.79 -1.96
C CYS A 189 6.79 -4.36 -1.61
N LYS A 190 6.98 -5.67 -1.66
CA LYS A 190 8.27 -6.31 -1.38
C LYS A 190 8.92 -6.79 -2.67
N SER A 191 9.56 -5.88 -3.39
CA SER A 191 10.08 -6.18 -4.73
C SER A 191 11.24 -7.19 -4.70
N SER A 192 11.25 -8.13 -5.65
CA SER A 192 12.31 -9.14 -5.80
C SER A 192 13.48 -8.68 -6.66
N LEU A 193 13.34 -7.54 -7.35
CA LEU A 193 14.27 -7.05 -8.36
C LEU A 193 14.20 -5.52 -8.49
N ASP A 194 15.17 -4.94 -9.20
CA ASP A 194 15.21 -3.50 -9.48
C ASP A 194 14.23 -3.09 -10.59
N ARG A 195 13.60 -1.92 -10.41
CA ARG A 195 12.59 -1.34 -11.30
C ARG A 195 11.42 -2.33 -11.57
N PRO A 196 10.76 -2.84 -10.52
CA PRO A 196 9.72 -3.87 -10.65
C PRO A 196 8.55 -3.43 -11.52
N GLY A 197 8.12 -2.16 -11.44
CA GLY A 197 7.01 -1.68 -12.26
C GLY A 197 7.25 -1.75 -13.75
N ILE A 198 8.47 -1.43 -14.23
CA ILE A 198 8.82 -1.55 -15.66
C ILE A 198 8.85 -3.02 -16.09
N ARG A 199 9.34 -3.92 -15.23
CA ARG A 199 9.37 -5.36 -15.51
C ARG A 199 7.97 -5.94 -15.55
N MET A 200 7.12 -5.56 -14.60
CA MET A 200 5.74 -6.01 -14.55
C MET A 200 4.93 -5.46 -15.73
N LEU A 201 5.15 -4.20 -16.12
CA LEU A 201 4.53 -3.63 -17.32
C LEU A 201 4.91 -4.43 -18.59
N GLY A 202 6.20 -4.76 -18.76
CA GLY A 202 6.64 -5.58 -19.89
C GLY A 202 6.09 -7.01 -19.87
N MET A 203 6.06 -7.64 -18.69
CA MET A 203 5.52 -9.00 -18.53
C MET A 203 4.01 -9.05 -18.76
N PHE A 204 3.24 -8.17 -18.09
CA PHE A 204 1.78 -8.13 -18.23
C PHE A 204 1.37 -7.69 -19.64
N GLY A 205 2.03 -6.68 -20.21
CA GLY A 205 1.79 -6.28 -21.60
C GLY A 205 2.11 -7.38 -22.62
N THR A 206 3.03 -8.30 -22.31
CA THR A 206 3.25 -9.49 -23.15
C THR A 206 2.09 -10.48 -23.02
N LEU A 207 1.56 -10.69 -21.82
CA LEU A 207 0.40 -11.57 -21.60
C LEU A 207 -0.86 -11.04 -22.31
N MET A 208 -1.00 -9.72 -22.43
CA MET A 208 -2.08 -9.06 -23.16
C MET A 208 -1.94 -9.12 -24.69
N GLY A 209 -0.94 -9.80 -25.23
CA GLY A 209 -0.62 -9.76 -26.67
C GLY A 209 -1.72 -10.26 -27.62
N ASN A 210 -2.73 -10.96 -27.11
CA ASN A 210 -3.90 -11.41 -27.87
C ASN A 210 -5.12 -10.49 -27.74
N ILE A 211 -5.06 -9.46 -26.92
CA ILE A 211 -6.16 -8.54 -26.68
C ILE A 211 -6.11 -7.43 -27.73
N GLU A 212 -7.21 -7.27 -28.47
CA GLU A 212 -7.35 -6.19 -29.43
C GLU A 212 -7.59 -4.87 -28.68
N VAL A 213 -6.82 -3.84 -29.03
CA VAL A 213 -6.99 -2.48 -28.51
C VAL A 213 -7.67 -1.65 -29.59
N ALA A 214 -8.67 -0.87 -29.20
CA ALA A 214 -9.40 -0.07 -30.16
C ALA A 214 -8.49 1.00 -30.79
N THR A 215 -8.41 0.99 -32.12
CA THR A 215 -7.61 1.97 -32.86
C THR A 215 -8.41 2.59 -34.00
N GLU A 216 -8.18 3.88 -34.24
CA GLU A 216 -8.76 4.61 -35.37
C GLU A 216 -7.71 5.43 -36.10
N HIS A 217 -7.98 5.74 -37.36
CA HIS A 217 -7.10 6.59 -38.15
C HIS A 217 -7.10 8.01 -37.59
N SER A 218 -5.92 8.63 -37.48
CA SER A 218 -5.84 10.05 -37.15
C SER A 218 -6.39 10.91 -38.29
N GLU A 219 -7.12 11.99 -37.97
CA GLU A 219 -7.69 12.94 -38.95
C GLU A 219 -6.66 13.44 -39.99
N LEU A 220 -5.39 13.53 -39.58
CA LEU A 220 -4.26 13.80 -40.46
C LEU A 220 -3.67 12.47 -40.93
N GLY A 221 -4.27 11.90 -41.97
CA GLY A 221 -3.99 10.56 -42.48
C GLY A 221 -2.51 10.23 -42.65
N ALA A 222 -2.01 9.38 -41.76
CA ALA A 222 -0.82 8.51 -41.90
C ALA A 222 -0.52 7.69 -40.62
N THR A 223 -1.28 7.87 -39.53
CA THR A 223 -1.01 7.21 -38.24
C THR A 223 -2.30 6.73 -37.60
N ASP A 224 -2.25 5.58 -36.95
CA ASP A 224 -3.32 5.11 -36.06
C ASP A 224 -3.16 5.76 -34.68
N LYS A 225 -4.26 6.05 -34.02
CA LYS A 225 -4.31 6.40 -32.59
C LYS A 225 -5.20 5.41 -31.86
N LEU A 226 -5.12 5.40 -30.52
CA LEU A 226 -6.18 4.79 -29.71
C LEU A 226 -7.50 5.48 -30.08
N ALA A 227 -8.51 4.68 -30.37
CA ALA A 227 -9.84 5.20 -30.63
C ALA A 227 -10.46 5.71 -29.34
N ASP A 228 -11.42 6.63 -29.46
CA ASP A 228 -12.20 7.14 -28.32
C ASP A 228 -13.34 6.18 -27.93
N GLN A 229 -13.34 4.95 -28.46
CA GLN A 229 -14.29 3.88 -28.12
C GLN A 229 -13.71 3.00 -27.01
N ASP A 230 -14.59 2.44 -26.18
CA ASP A 230 -14.23 1.54 -25.09
C ASP A 230 -13.50 0.28 -25.61
N ASP A 231 -12.44 -0.11 -24.91
CA ASP A 231 -11.74 -1.38 -25.09
C ASP A 231 -11.36 -2.00 -23.74
N ASP A 232 -11.22 -3.33 -23.72
CA ASP A 232 -10.98 -4.11 -22.51
C ASP A 232 -9.74 -3.65 -21.74
N VAL A 233 -8.73 -3.11 -22.44
CA VAL A 233 -7.48 -2.68 -21.83
C VAL A 233 -7.64 -1.32 -21.15
N THR A 234 -8.21 -0.34 -21.86
CA THR A 234 -8.40 1.01 -21.32
C THR A 234 -9.41 1.03 -20.18
N ASP A 235 -10.44 0.20 -20.27
CA ASP A 235 -11.50 0.13 -19.26
C ASP A 235 -11.03 -0.57 -17.99
N SER A 236 -10.24 -1.64 -18.13
CA SER A 236 -9.81 -2.43 -16.98
C SER A 236 -8.51 -1.97 -16.34
N LEU A 237 -7.66 -1.23 -17.05
CA LEU A 237 -6.38 -0.75 -16.53
C LEU A 237 -6.14 0.77 -16.71
N PRO A 238 -7.09 1.64 -16.33
CA PRO A 238 -6.92 3.08 -16.51
C PRO A 238 -5.84 3.70 -15.60
N ASP A 239 -5.50 3.05 -14.48
CA ASP A 239 -4.50 3.52 -13.52
C ASP A 239 -3.15 2.81 -13.65
N VAL A 240 -2.40 3.09 -14.72
CA VAL A 240 -1.06 2.51 -14.94
C VAL A 240 -0.10 2.80 -13.77
N LEU A 241 -0.13 4.04 -13.23
CA LEU A 241 0.81 4.43 -12.17
C LEU A 241 0.54 3.69 -10.86
N GLY A 242 -0.70 3.65 -10.39
CA GLY A 242 -1.08 2.99 -9.15
C GLY A 242 -1.05 1.47 -9.25
N ASN A 243 -1.07 0.88 -10.45
CA ASN A 243 -0.97 -0.56 -10.65
C ASN A 243 0.48 -1.07 -10.70
N PHE A 244 1.35 -0.39 -11.45
CA PHE A 244 2.72 -0.85 -11.68
C PHE A 244 3.77 -0.16 -10.79
N PHE A 245 3.51 1.08 -10.35
CA PHE A 245 4.52 1.93 -9.70
C PHE A 245 4.16 2.37 -8.27
N ARG A 246 3.10 1.80 -7.69
CA ARG A 246 2.52 2.17 -6.38
C ARG A 246 3.53 2.47 -5.29
N PHE A 247 4.52 1.60 -5.13
CA PHE A 247 5.52 1.73 -4.07
C PHE A 247 6.89 2.17 -4.57
N THR A 248 7.08 2.33 -5.88
CA THR A 248 8.41 2.45 -6.48
C THR A 248 8.56 3.60 -7.46
N LEU A 249 7.55 4.47 -7.61
CA LEU A 249 7.55 5.58 -8.55
C LEU A 249 8.87 6.40 -8.53
N PRO A 250 9.43 6.83 -7.38
CA PRO A 250 10.70 7.58 -7.33
C PRO A 250 11.94 6.79 -7.78
N THR A 251 11.88 5.47 -7.74
CA THR A 251 12.99 4.57 -8.08
C THR A 251 12.81 3.88 -9.43
N SER A 252 11.67 4.11 -10.10
CA SER A 252 11.33 3.51 -11.40
C SER A 252 12.18 4.06 -12.55
N GLY A 253 12.60 5.33 -12.45
CA GLY A 253 13.23 6.08 -13.54
C GLY A 253 12.25 6.93 -14.34
N LEU A 254 10.95 6.88 -14.02
CA LEU A 254 9.96 7.80 -14.59
C LEU A 254 10.22 9.23 -14.10
N PRO A 255 10.02 10.24 -14.98
CA PRO A 255 10.11 11.63 -14.58
C PRO A 255 8.97 11.99 -13.62
N ARG A 256 9.18 13.05 -12.82
CA ARG A 256 8.09 13.65 -12.03
C ARG A 256 7.01 14.17 -12.97
N GLY A 257 5.76 14.10 -12.51
CA GLY A 257 4.62 14.62 -13.26
C GLY A 257 4.73 16.13 -13.46
N ARG A 258 4.22 16.59 -14.62
CA ARG A 258 4.30 17.99 -15.05
C ARG A 258 3.18 18.86 -14.49
N ILE A 259 2.09 18.25 -14.03
CA ILE A 259 0.94 18.96 -13.49
C ILE A 259 1.24 19.29 -12.02
N ALA A 260 0.94 20.52 -11.61
CA ALA A 260 1.18 20.97 -10.24
C ALA A 260 0.30 20.24 -9.21
N SER A 261 0.83 20.14 -7.99
CA SER A 261 0.16 19.56 -6.82
C SER A 261 -1.12 20.33 -6.51
N SER A 262 -2.12 19.64 -5.97
CA SER A 262 -3.28 20.29 -5.36
C SER A 262 -2.92 21.10 -4.09
N GLY A 263 -1.71 20.93 -3.56
CA GLY A 263 -1.29 21.41 -2.24
C GLY A 263 -1.61 20.42 -1.12
N ASN A 264 -2.27 19.30 -1.43
CA ASN A 264 -2.60 18.24 -0.48
C ASN A 264 -2.07 16.90 -0.99
N ILE A 265 -1.18 16.29 -0.21
CA ILE A 265 -0.50 15.05 -0.62
C ILE A 265 -1.46 13.87 -0.80
N LEU A 266 -2.52 13.79 0.01
CA LEU A 266 -3.47 12.67 -0.08
C LEU A 266 -4.30 12.79 -1.37
N ASP A 267 -4.68 14.01 -1.76
CA ASP A 267 -5.44 14.28 -2.99
C ASP A 267 -4.61 13.82 -4.19
N ASP A 268 -3.33 14.16 -4.18
CA ASP A 268 -2.39 13.80 -5.24
C ASP A 268 -2.11 12.28 -5.29
N VAL A 269 -2.17 11.57 -4.16
CA VAL A 269 -2.06 10.10 -4.10
C VAL A 269 -3.29 9.42 -4.71
N PHE A 270 -4.49 9.89 -4.35
CA PHE A 270 -5.77 9.31 -4.78
C PHE A 270 -6.21 9.74 -6.19
N LEU A 271 -5.59 10.76 -6.77
CA LEU A 271 -5.89 11.18 -8.13
C LEU A 271 -5.66 10.05 -9.13
N GLY A 272 -6.70 9.74 -9.91
CA GLY A 272 -6.68 8.71 -10.95
C GLY A 272 -6.65 7.28 -10.42
N ARG A 273 -6.92 7.07 -9.13
CA ARG A 273 -7.03 5.73 -8.55
C ARG A 273 -8.42 5.16 -8.73
N LEU A 274 -8.43 3.87 -9.00
CA LEU A 274 -9.65 3.08 -9.08
C LEU A 274 -10.33 3.00 -7.70
N ILE A 275 -11.66 3.07 -7.68
CA ILE A 275 -12.44 3.08 -6.44
C ILE A 275 -12.25 1.79 -5.63
N GLU A 276 -12.10 0.64 -6.30
CA GLU A 276 -11.82 -0.67 -5.69
C GLU A 276 -10.47 -0.73 -4.97
N GLU A 277 -9.53 0.16 -5.30
CA GLU A 277 -8.24 0.26 -4.59
C GLU A 277 -8.33 1.16 -3.35
N LEU A 278 -9.42 1.92 -3.20
CA LEU A 278 -9.59 2.88 -2.14
C LEU A 278 -9.47 2.24 -0.74
N PRO A 279 -10.12 1.09 -0.43
CA PRO A 279 -9.95 0.41 0.87
C PRO A 279 -8.50 0.03 1.18
N LEU A 280 -7.77 -0.48 0.18
CA LEU A 280 -6.40 -0.90 0.37
C LEU A 280 -5.47 0.30 0.52
N ILE A 281 -5.63 1.33 -0.31
CA ILE A 281 -4.82 2.56 -0.23
C ILE A 281 -5.05 3.26 1.10
N SER A 282 -6.30 3.37 1.57
CA SER A 282 -6.57 3.93 2.90
C SER A 282 -5.96 3.11 4.02
N GLY A 283 -6.03 1.77 3.91
CA GLY A 283 -5.36 0.86 4.81
C GLY A 283 -3.86 1.13 4.87
N LEU A 284 -3.21 1.36 3.73
CA LEU A 284 -1.77 1.69 3.66
C LEU A 284 -1.43 3.05 4.27
N LEU A 285 -2.27 4.06 4.05
CA LEU A 285 -1.99 5.46 4.43
C LEU A 285 -2.32 5.76 5.90
N GLY A 286 -3.33 5.10 6.48
CA GLY A 286 -3.94 5.50 7.74
C GLY A 286 -3.13 5.26 9.01
N GLY A 287 -1.93 4.69 8.95
CA GLY A 287 -1.10 4.50 10.15
C GLY A 287 -1.77 3.60 11.19
N ASP A 288 -1.68 3.98 12.45
CA ASP A 288 -2.41 3.41 13.57
C ASP A 288 -3.91 3.72 13.56
N HIS A 289 -4.39 4.59 12.67
CA HIS A 289 -5.81 4.85 12.39
C HIS A 289 -6.31 4.19 11.10
N SER A 290 -5.59 3.19 10.59
CA SER A 290 -5.91 2.60 9.29
C SER A 290 -7.26 1.88 9.23
N ILE A 291 -7.75 1.34 10.34
CA ILE A 291 -9.06 0.66 10.41
C ILE A 291 -10.16 1.70 10.38
N SER A 292 -10.17 2.65 11.30
CA SER A 292 -11.22 3.68 11.35
C SER A 292 -11.27 4.49 10.06
N LEU A 293 -10.12 4.83 9.49
CA LEU A 293 -10.05 5.51 8.20
C LEU A 293 -10.70 4.67 7.08
N THR A 294 -10.28 3.42 6.95
CA THR A 294 -10.76 2.53 5.88
C THR A 294 -12.24 2.23 6.01
N LEU A 295 -12.72 1.96 7.22
CA LEU A 295 -14.13 1.72 7.46
C LEU A 295 -14.97 2.97 7.22
N LYS A 296 -14.51 4.15 7.63
CA LYS A 296 -15.23 5.40 7.38
C LYS A 296 -15.38 5.67 5.89
N ILE A 297 -14.34 5.44 5.10
CA ILE A 297 -14.38 5.51 3.64
C ILE A 297 -15.45 4.58 3.07
N ILE A 298 -15.37 3.31 3.46
CA ILE A 298 -16.23 2.26 2.94
C ILE A 298 -17.68 2.55 3.29
N GLU A 299 -17.97 2.86 4.54
CA GLU A 299 -19.32 3.15 5.04
C GLU A 299 -19.92 4.38 4.38
N THR A 300 -19.13 5.43 4.14
CA THR A 300 -19.60 6.60 3.39
C THR A 300 -19.96 6.25 1.94
N TYR A 301 -19.15 5.41 1.28
CA TYR A 301 -19.45 4.96 -0.07
C TYR A 301 -20.70 4.07 -0.11
N GLU A 302 -20.83 3.15 0.84
CA GLU A 302 -21.99 2.27 0.98
C GLU A 302 -23.27 3.05 1.25
N GLU A 303 -23.23 4.05 2.13
CA GLU A 303 -24.36 4.93 2.41
C GLU A 303 -24.80 5.69 1.15
N ALA A 304 -23.85 6.30 0.43
CA ALA A 304 -24.14 7.05 -0.80
C ALA A 304 -24.74 6.17 -1.91
N ASN A 305 -24.34 4.90 -1.98
CA ASN A 305 -24.79 3.96 -3.01
C ASN A 305 -25.88 2.99 -2.51
N LYS A 306 -26.39 3.19 -1.29
CA LYS A 306 -27.43 2.35 -0.66
C LYS A 306 -27.06 0.86 -0.62
N ILE A 307 -25.79 0.56 -0.38
CA ILE A 307 -25.28 -0.81 -0.22
C ILE A 307 -25.62 -1.24 1.21
N GLU A 308 -26.49 -2.23 1.34
CA GLU A 308 -26.79 -2.84 2.63
C GLU A 308 -25.70 -3.89 2.97
N VAL A 309 -25.26 -3.91 4.22
CA VAL A 309 -24.29 -4.89 4.71
C VAL A 309 -24.90 -5.76 5.80
N SER A 310 -24.50 -7.02 5.86
CA SER A 310 -25.03 -7.97 6.82
C SER A 310 -24.63 -7.67 8.26
N GLU A 311 -25.34 -8.29 9.20
CA GLU A 311 -25.00 -8.23 10.63
C GLU A 311 -23.62 -8.83 10.91
N THR A 312 -23.20 -9.85 10.15
CA THR A 312 -21.86 -10.44 10.24
C THR A 312 -20.79 -9.42 9.83
N THR A 313 -21.00 -8.68 8.73
CA THR A 313 -20.11 -7.59 8.33
C THR A 313 -20.01 -6.52 9.42
N LYS A 314 -21.14 -6.06 9.96
CA LYS A 314 -21.18 -5.05 11.04
C LYS A 314 -20.44 -5.51 12.29
N LYS A 315 -20.61 -6.79 12.67
CA LYS A 315 -19.92 -7.40 13.81
C LYS A 315 -18.40 -7.32 13.63
N TYR A 316 -17.85 -7.79 12.51
CA TYR A 316 -16.41 -7.80 12.29
C TYR A 316 -15.81 -6.40 12.14
N ARG A 317 -16.53 -5.47 11.53
CA ARG A 317 -16.11 -4.05 11.49
C ARG A 317 -16.02 -3.44 12.89
N LYS A 318 -17.01 -3.70 13.75
CA LYS A 318 -16.97 -3.26 15.15
C LYS A 318 -15.81 -3.87 15.92
N GLU A 319 -15.52 -5.15 15.69
CA GLU A 319 -14.39 -5.85 16.30
C GLU A 319 -13.05 -5.25 15.86
N LEU A 320 -12.89 -4.95 14.56
CA LEU A 320 -11.71 -4.24 14.05
C LEU A 320 -11.53 -2.86 14.71
N LEU A 321 -12.59 -2.08 14.88
CA LEU A 321 -12.52 -0.76 15.54
C LEU A 321 -12.09 -0.89 17.02
N GLU A 322 -12.58 -1.91 17.71
CA GLU A 322 -12.17 -2.21 19.08
C GLU A 322 -10.68 -2.61 19.14
N LEU A 323 -10.21 -3.43 18.19
CA LEU A 323 -8.80 -3.78 18.06
C LEU A 323 -7.93 -2.56 17.76
N GLU A 324 -8.40 -1.58 16.97
CA GLU A 324 -7.69 -0.32 16.74
C GLU A 324 -7.50 0.47 18.04
N ASN A 325 -8.54 0.61 18.86
CA ASN A 325 -8.44 1.29 20.16
C ASN A 325 -7.42 0.59 21.08
N GLN A 326 -7.46 -0.74 21.11
CA GLN A 326 -6.48 -1.53 21.88
C GLN A 326 -5.07 -1.35 21.34
N LEU A 327 -4.91 -1.24 20.02
CA LEU A 327 -3.62 -1.00 19.37
C LEU A 327 -3.04 0.35 19.80
N HIS A 328 -3.84 1.41 19.88
CA HIS A 328 -3.40 2.73 20.37
C HIS A 328 -2.84 2.65 21.80
N GLU A 329 -3.54 1.94 22.69
CA GLU A 329 -3.07 1.75 24.06
C GLU A 329 -1.76 0.92 24.13
N ALA A 330 -1.63 -0.10 23.28
CA ALA A 330 -0.40 -0.89 23.17
C ALA A 330 0.78 -0.06 22.61
N ILE A 331 0.54 0.83 21.64
CA ILE A 331 1.54 1.75 21.10
C ILE A 331 1.98 2.74 22.18
N LYS A 332 1.02 3.37 22.87
CA LYS A 332 1.29 4.37 23.92
C LYS A 332 2.06 3.78 25.10
N SER A 333 1.71 2.57 25.52
CA SER A 333 2.41 1.85 26.58
C SER A 333 3.72 1.19 26.11
N LYS A 334 3.93 1.10 24.80
CA LYS A 334 5.05 0.39 24.15
C LYS A 334 5.16 -1.07 24.62
N ASP A 335 4.02 -1.72 24.87
CA ASP A 335 3.99 -3.14 25.27
C ASP A 335 4.14 -4.03 24.02
N PRO A 336 5.29 -4.71 23.85
CA PRO A 336 5.54 -5.51 22.66
C PRO A 336 4.69 -6.79 22.59
N LYS A 337 4.30 -7.36 23.73
CA LYS A 337 3.50 -8.58 23.76
C LYS A 337 2.05 -8.26 23.41
N GLN A 338 1.53 -7.17 23.98
CA GLN A 338 0.19 -6.70 23.68
C GLN A 338 0.09 -6.25 22.21
N TYR A 339 1.07 -5.47 21.72
CA TYR A 339 1.15 -5.05 20.33
C TYR A 339 1.14 -6.26 19.37
N LYS A 340 1.99 -7.27 19.64
CA LYS A 340 2.01 -8.50 18.83
C LYS A 340 0.66 -9.19 18.80
N LYS A 341 0.06 -9.40 19.98
CA LYS A 341 -1.24 -10.08 20.09
C LYS A 341 -2.33 -9.35 19.29
N ILE A 342 -2.45 -8.04 19.46
CA ILE A 342 -3.49 -7.25 18.79
C ILE A 342 -3.29 -7.24 17.28
N THR A 343 -2.05 -7.03 16.81
CA THR A 343 -1.77 -7.04 15.37
C THR A 343 -2.01 -8.43 14.75
N ASP A 344 -1.76 -9.52 15.48
CA ASP A 344 -2.12 -10.87 15.03
C ASP A 344 -3.65 -11.04 14.89
N GLU A 345 -4.47 -10.51 15.82
CA GLU A 345 -5.93 -10.54 15.70
C GLU A 345 -6.44 -9.65 14.54
N ILE A 346 -5.85 -8.46 14.35
CA ILE A 346 -6.18 -7.59 13.20
C ILE A 346 -5.93 -8.34 11.88
N ARG A 347 -4.81 -9.06 11.77
CA ARG A 347 -4.48 -9.85 10.57
C ARG A 347 -5.50 -10.97 10.31
N LYS A 348 -6.08 -11.60 11.33
CA LYS A 348 -7.10 -12.64 11.13
C LYS A 348 -8.36 -12.09 10.45
N ILE A 349 -8.82 -10.91 10.87
CA ILE A 349 -10.08 -10.32 10.36
C ILE A 349 -9.81 -9.49 9.10
N GLY A 350 -8.89 -8.53 9.19
CA GLY A 350 -8.54 -7.61 8.10
C GLY A 350 -7.66 -8.26 7.02
N GLY A 351 -7.22 -9.49 7.22
CA GLY A 351 -6.30 -10.23 6.36
C GLY A 351 -4.84 -9.85 6.56
N ASN A 352 -4.57 -8.55 6.69
CA ASN A 352 -3.24 -8.08 7.04
C ASN A 352 -3.28 -6.71 7.71
N MET A 353 -2.12 -6.18 8.07
CA MET A 353 -2.06 -4.84 8.67
C MET A 353 -2.49 -3.72 7.71
N ASN A 354 -2.67 -3.98 6.42
CA ASN A 354 -3.23 -3.02 5.46
C ASN A 354 -4.66 -3.35 5.04
N LEU A 355 -5.32 -4.27 5.74
CA LEU A 355 -6.73 -4.56 5.59
C LEU A 355 -7.10 -5.13 4.21
N SER A 356 -6.24 -5.96 3.60
CA SER A 356 -6.51 -6.50 2.26
C SER A 356 -7.77 -7.35 2.15
N ASN A 357 -8.28 -7.90 3.25
CA ASN A 357 -9.54 -8.64 3.27
C ASN A 357 -10.77 -7.72 3.38
N VAL A 358 -10.60 -6.46 3.82
CA VAL A 358 -11.71 -5.51 4.00
C VAL A 358 -12.02 -4.83 2.67
N ALA A 359 -13.30 -4.79 2.29
CA ALA A 359 -13.74 -4.18 1.05
C ALA A 359 -15.19 -3.66 1.14
N PHE A 360 -15.67 -3.02 0.07
CA PHE A 360 -17.06 -2.58 -0.01
C PHE A 360 -18.00 -3.78 0.07
N GLY A 361 -19.05 -3.63 0.84
CA GLY A 361 -20.06 -4.65 1.10
C GLY A 361 -19.70 -5.70 2.13
N GLY A 362 -18.43 -5.86 2.49
CA GLY A 362 -18.01 -6.93 3.38
C GLY A 362 -16.53 -7.27 3.29
N PHE A 363 -16.22 -8.55 3.10
CA PHE A 363 -14.87 -9.08 3.09
C PHE A 363 -14.61 -9.97 1.88
N ARG A 364 -13.37 -10.01 1.39
CA ARG A 364 -12.98 -10.75 0.17
C ARG A 364 -12.87 -12.25 0.39
N SER A 365 -12.71 -12.67 1.63
CA SER A 365 -12.51 -14.06 2.02
C SER A 365 -13.12 -14.33 3.39
N GLN A 366 -13.38 -15.60 3.63
CA GLN A 366 -13.90 -16.09 4.90
C GLN A 366 -12.95 -15.73 6.05
N ILE A 367 -13.51 -15.26 7.17
CA ILE A 367 -12.73 -14.86 8.36
C ILE A 367 -12.57 -16.04 9.33
N ASP A 368 -13.66 -16.77 9.61
CA ASP A 368 -13.67 -17.98 10.44
C ASP A 368 -14.36 -19.13 9.69
N ASP A 369 -13.84 -20.35 9.85
CA ASP A 369 -14.34 -21.59 9.23
C ASP A 369 -15.84 -21.85 9.47
N LYS A 370 -16.41 -21.28 10.53
CA LYS A 370 -17.83 -21.46 10.91
C LYS A 370 -18.77 -20.44 10.28
N ASP A 371 -18.26 -19.36 9.73
CA ASP A 371 -19.11 -18.32 9.14
C ASP A 371 -19.53 -18.69 7.72
N ASN A 372 -20.75 -18.31 7.33
CA ASN A 372 -21.22 -18.47 5.96
C ASN A 372 -20.75 -17.30 5.09
N PHE A 373 -19.81 -17.55 4.16
CA PHE A 373 -19.23 -16.51 3.32
C PHE A 373 -20.27 -15.72 2.51
N GLU A 374 -21.36 -16.37 2.07
CA GLU A 374 -22.42 -15.70 1.31
C GLU A 374 -23.09 -14.55 2.07
N ASP A 375 -23.06 -14.60 3.41
CA ASP A 375 -23.68 -13.57 4.22
C ASP A 375 -22.83 -12.30 4.33
N TYR A 376 -21.55 -12.30 3.97
CA TYR A 376 -20.65 -11.13 4.18
C TYR A 376 -19.57 -10.95 3.10
N LYS A 377 -19.75 -11.57 1.94
CA LYS A 377 -18.88 -11.36 0.80
C LYS A 377 -18.99 -9.93 0.26
N THR A 378 -17.93 -9.47 -0.40
CA THR A 378 -17.92 -8.16 -1.06
C THR A 378 -19.05 -8.00 -2.06
N HIS A 379 -19.63 -6.81 -2.13
CA HIS A 379 -20.62 -6.48 -3.15
C HIS A 379 -19.93 -5.99 -4.42
N VAL A 380 -20.38 -6.50 -5.56
CA VAL A 380 -20.05 -5.98 -6.89
C VAL A 380 -20.86 -4.69 -7.07
N PHE A 381 -20.21 -3.64 -7.57
CA PHE A 381 -20.85 -2.38 -7.88
C PHE A 381 -20.76 -2.11 -9.38
N ASP A 382 -21.80 -1.48 -9.92
CA ASP A 382 -21.83 -1.08 -11.32
C ASP A 382 -20.80 0.02 -11.58
N VAL A 383 -19.97 -0.15 -12.61
CA VAL A 383 -19.08 0.90 -13.09
C VAL A 383 -19.93 1.87 -13.90
N VAL A 384 -20.03 3.10 -13.41
CA VAL A 384 -20.65 4.21 -14.12
C VAL A 384 -19.58 5.20 -14.58
N GLU A 385 -19.69 5.64 -15.82
CA GLU A 385 -18.82 6.68 -16.39
C GLU A 385 -18.94 7.98 -15.58
N GLY A 386 -17.80 8.64 -15.32
CA GLY A 386 -17.75 9.86 -14.52
C GLY A 386 -16.68 10.84 -15.03
N ALA A 387 -16.86 12.13 -14.71
CA ALA A 387 -15.91 13.17 -15.11
C ALA A 387 -14.67 13.18 -14.19
N TYR A 388 -13.57 12.54 -14.61
CA TYR A 388 -12.32 12.42 -13.83
C TYR A 388 -11.46 13.70 -13.73
N LYS A 389 -12.05 14.90 -13.76
CA LYS A 389 -11.30 16.16 -13.69
C LYS A 389 -10.86 16.54 -12.27
N ASN A 390 -11.58 16.07 -11.26
CA ASN A 390 -11.31 16.27 -9.84
C ASN A 390 -11.52 14.95 -9.10
N GLY A 391 -10.82 14.70 -7.99
CA GLY A 391 -11.11 13.54 -7.14
C GLY A 391 -12.58 13.55 -6.71
N SER A 392 -13.27 12.41 -6.82
CA SER A 392 -14.70 12.25 -6.51
C SER A 392 -15.00 12.22 -5.01
N VAL A 393 -14.02 12.55 -4.18
CA VAL A 393 -14.06 12.43 -2.74
C VAL A 393 -13.51 13.73 -2.14
N GLU A 394 -14.32 14.42 -1.34
CA GLU A 394 -13.88 15.44 -0.40
C GLU A 394 -13.55 14.79 0.92
N TYR A 395 -12.53 15.31 1.60
CA TYR A 395 -12.22 14.86 2.94
C TYR A 395 -11.68 15.99 3.80
N LYS A 396 -11.88 15.88 5.12
CA LYS A 396 -11.25 16.76 6.10
C LYS A 396 -10.16 16.01 6.82
N ILE A 397 -8.97 16.60 6.85
CA ILE A 397 -7.84 16.08 7.59
C ILE A 397 -7.73 16.82 8.94
N ASP A 398 -7.38 16.13 10.01
CA ASP A 398 -6.94 16.75 11.26
C ASP A 398 -5.50 17.31 11.18
N PRO A 399 -5.03 18.05 12.20
CA PRO A 399 -3.70 18.66 12.18
C PRO A 399 -2.53 17.69 12.04
N ILE A 400 -2.74 16.38 12.25
CA ILE A 400 -1.69 15.35 12.16
C ILE A 400 -1.81 14.51 10.88
N GLY A 401 -2.67 14.89 9.93
CA GLY A 401 -2.73 14.19 8.64
C GLY A 401 -3.81 13.11 8.55
N ILE A 402 -4.66 12.93 9.57
CA ILE A 402 -5.68 11.88 9.59
C ILE A 402 -7.01 12.41 9.04
N VAL A 403 -7.57 11.70 8.07
CA VAL A 403 -8.88 12.01 7.53
C VAL A 403 -9.99 11.71 8.56
N LYS A 404 -10.78 12.73 8.92
CA LYS A 404 -11.90 12.68 9.88
C LYS A 404 -13.27 12.57 9.22
N GLU A 405 -13.41 13.16 8.05
CA GLU A 405 -14.68 13.21 7.31
C GLU A 405 -14.37 12.95 5.85
N ILE A 406 -15.25 12.19 5.20
CA ILE A 406 -15.17 11.86 3.79
C ILE A 406 -16.56 12.03 3.21
N LYS A 407 -16.63 12.62 2.03
CA LYS A 407 -17.87 12.85 1.27
C LYS A 407 -17.59 12.56 -0.18
N ILE A 408 -18.49 11.84 -0.83
CA ILE A 408 -18.42 11.71 -2.28
C ILE A 408 -18.89 13.03 -2.87
N LYS A 409 -18.10 13.63 -3.78
CA LYS A 409 -18.56 14.77 -4.56
C LYS A 409 -19.63 14.25 -5.50
N GLU A 410 -20.86 14.72 -5.33
CA GLU A 410 -21.90 14.51 -6.33
C GLU A 410 -21.41 15.16 -7.62
N VAL A 411 -21.25 14.35 -8.67
CA VAL A 411 -21.10 14.87 -10.01
C VAL A 411 -22.51 15.25 -10.44
N GLU A 412 -22.80 16.54 -10.60
CA GLU A 412 -23.99 16.96 -11.35
C GLU A 412 -23.87 16.29 -12.73
N ARG A 413 -24.75 15.31 -12.98
CA ARG A 413 -24.83 14.57 -14.25
C ARG A 413 -25.28 15.48 -15.38
#